data_AF-A0AAD9UH69-F1
#
_entry.id   AF-A0AAD9UH69-F1
#
_cell.length_a   1.000
_cell.length_b   1.000
_cell.length_c   1.000
_cell.angle_alpha   90.00
_cell.angle_beta   90.00
_cell.angle_gamma   90.00
#
_symmetry.space_group_name_H-M   'P 1'
#
loop_
_entity.id
_entity.type
_entity.pdbx_description
1 polymer ?
#
loop_
_entity_poly.entity_id
_entity_poly.type
_entity_poly.pdbx_seq_one_letter_code
_entity_poly.pdbx_strand_id
1 'polypeptide(L)'
;MPRPVSDRNMPMRLPLSKDKFATIISVYAQTMTNTDENNEAFYDQLAGVLSAIPRTDKILLIGDFNARIGRENDKWPLVMGKHGIGKCNSKGELLLALCSEFDLIVMNTMFKHKDERKTTGMHPHFRH
;
A
#
# COMPACT_ATOMS: atom_id res chain seq x y z
N MET A 1 0.15 -3.17 -23.28
CA MET A 1 0.58 -1.88 -22.71
C MET A 1 -0.25 -1.61 -21.46
N PRO A 2 0.35 -1.18 -20.32
CA PRO A 2 -0.41 -0.77 -19.15
C PRO A 2 -1.32 0.40 -19.51
N ARG A 3 -2.54 0.42 -18.97
CA ARG A 3 -3.48 1.55 -19.14
C ARG A 3 -3.53 2.31 -17.82
N PRO A 4 -3.08 3.58 -17.76
CA PRO A 4 -3.17 4.35 -16.54
C PRO A 4 -4.64 4.57 -16.18
N VAL A 5 -4.98 4.38 -14.91
CA VAL A 5 -6.30 4.75 -14.36
C VAL A 5 -6.28 6.21 -13.89
N SER A 6 -5.11 6.67 -13.45
CA SER A 6 -4.77 8.08 -13.23
C SER A 6 -3.26 8.24 -13.30
N ASP A 7 -2.77 9.49 -13.19
CA ASP A 7 -1.34 9.80 -13.07
C ASP A 7 -0.65 9.08 -11.89
N ARG A 8 -1.43 8.53 -10.95
CA ARG A 8 -0.96 7.96 -9.68
C ARG A 8 -1.27 6.49 -9.48
N ASN A 9 -2.09 5.90 -10.35
CA ASN A 9 -2.49 4.50 -10.30
C ASN A 9 -2.28 3.87 -11.67
N MET A 10 -1.22 3.05 -11.78
CA MET A 10 -0.88 2.36 -13.02
C MET A 10 -0.92 0.84 -12.84
N PRO A 11 -2.04 0.20 -13.20
CA PRO A 11 -2.14 -1.25 -13.21
C PRO A 11 -1.48 -1.86 -14.46
N MET A 12 -0.74 -2.94 -14.24
CA MET A 12 -0.13 -3.78 -15.26
C MET A 12 -0.47 -5.24 -14.99
N ARG A 13 -1.21 -5.87 -15.91
CA ARG A 13 -1.55 -7.29 -15.84
C ARG A 13 -0.53 -8.11 -16.64
N LEU A 14 0.09 -9.07 -15.99
CA LEU A 14 1.15 -9.93 -16.55
C LEU A 14 0.68 -11.39 -16.53
N PRO A 15 0.81 -12.14 -17.63
CA PRO A 15 0.56 -13.58 -17.62
C PRO A 15 1.64 -14.30 -16.79
N LEU A 16 1.20 -15.30 -16.04
CA LEU A 16 2.02 -16.29 -15.35
C LEU A 16 1.82 -17.66 -16.02
N SER A 17 2.25 -18.75 -15.38
CA SER A 17 2.02 -20.12 -15.86
C SER A 17 0.56 -20.56 -15.69
N LYS A 18 0.06 -21.39 -16.62
CA LYS A 18 -1.24 -22.10 -16.51
C LYS A 18 -2.44 -21.14 -16.32
N ASP A 19 -2.59 -20.19 -17.23
CA ASP A 19 -3.71 -19.20 -17.24
C ASP A 19 -3.86 -18.37 -15.96
N LYS A 20 -2.80 -18.27 -15.17
CA LYS A 20 -2.72 -17.37 -14.02
C LYS A 20 -2.17 -16.03 -14.46
N PHE A 21 -2.56 -14.97 -13.76
CA PHE A 21 -2.08 -13.63 -14.02
C PHE A 21 -1.66 -12.98 -12.70
N ALA A 22 -0.71 -12.05 -12.79
CA ALA A 22 -0.42 -11.11 -11.72
C ALA A 22 -0.79 -9.70 -12.18
N THR A 23 -1.49 -8.95 -11.36
CA THR A 23 -1.72 -7.53 -11.57
C THR A 23 -0.86 -6.73 -10.59
N ILE A 24 0.11 -5.99 -11.15
CA ILE A 24 0.96 -5.07 -10.42
C ILE A 24 0.31 -3.69 -10.50
N ILE A 25 0.09 -3.05 -9.36
CA ILE A 25 -0.40 -1.67 -9.31
C ILE A 25 0.72 -0.82 -8.73
N SER A 26 1.27 0.07 -9.55
CA SER A 26 2.20 1.09 -9.06
C SER A 26 1.42 2.30 -8.60
N VAL A 27 1.71 2.74 -7.37
CA VAL A 27 0.99 3.80 -6.66
C VAL A 27 1.94 4.91 -6.22
N TYR A 28 1.49 6.16 -6.36
CA TYR A 28 2.15 7.31 -5.76
C TYR A 28 1.11 8.21 -5.06
N ALA A 29 1.06 8.13 -3.73
CA ALA A 29 0.11 8.89 -2.92
C ALA A 29 0.53 10.35 -2.74
N GLN A 30 -0.45 11.22 -2.55
CA GLN A 30 -0.26 12.67 -2.46
C GLN A 30 0.51 13.07 -1.18
N THR A 31 1.33 14.11 -1.30
CA THR A 31 2.19 14.67 -0.23
C THR A 31 1.37 15.29 0.91
N MET A 32 2.06 15.65 2.01
CA MET A 32 1.48 15.98 3.32
C MET A 32 0.55 17.22 3.37
N THR A 33 0.42 18.00 2.30
CA THR A 33 -0.40 19.23 2.25
C THR A 33 -1.85 19.00 1.82
N ASN A 34 -2.29 17.74 1.71
CA ASN A 34 -3.64 17.41 1.28
C ASN A 34 -4.63 17.31 2.43
N THR A 35 -5.87 17.74 2.18
CA THR A 35 -7.01 17.54 3.08
C THR A 35 -7.32 16.05 3.25
N ASP A 36 -7.99 15.71 4.35
CA ASP A 36 -8.43 14.34 4.60
C ASP A 36 -9.36 13.82 3.49
N GLU A 37 -10.23 14.68 2.96
CA GLU A 37 -11.12 14.38 1.82
C GLU A 37 -10.34 13.93 0.57
N ASN A 38 -9.21 14.60 0.29
CA ASN A 38 -8.35 14.23 -0.86
C ASN A 38 -7.62 12.91 -0.65
N ASN A 39 -7.40 12.50 0.62
CA ASN A 39 -6.81 11.20 0.93
C ASN A 39 -7.85 10.09 0.79
N GLU A 40 -9.05 10.28 1.32
CA GLU A 40 -10.16 9.32 1.17
C GLU A 40 -10.49 9.07 -0.29
N ALA A 41 -10.69 10.13 -1.09
CA ALA A 41 -10.95 10.01 -2.52
C ALA A 41 -9.85 9.22 -3.29
N PHE A 42 -8.60 9.34 -2.86
CA PHE A 42 -7.50 8.57 -3.44
C PHE A 42 -7.59 7.08 -3.09
N TYR A 43 -7.90 6.73 -1.85
CA TYR A 43 -8.07 5.34 -1.43
C TYR A 43 -9.34 4.71 -2.04
N ASP A 44 -10.43 5.47 -2.18
CA ASP A 44 -11.64 5.05 -2.89
C ASP A 44 -11.35 4.74 -4.36
N GLN A 45 -10.59 5.62 -5.03
CA GLN A 45 -10.17 5.37 -6.40
C GLN A 45 -9.33 4.09 -6.50
N LEU A 46 -8.40 3.88 -5.57
CA LEU A 46 -7.56 2.69 -5.53
C LEU A 46 -8.39 1.41 -5.26
N ALA A 47 -9.39 1.49 -4.37
CA ALA A 47 -10.35 0.41 -4.13
C ALA A 47 -11.15 0.06 -5.39
N GLY A 48 -11.55 1.06 -6.18
CA GLY A 48 -12.16 0.85 -7.49
C GLY A 48 -11.26 0.10 -8.47
N VAL A 49 -9.96 0.42 -8.50
CA VAL A 49 -8.97 -0.31 -9.33
C VAL A 49 -8.83 -1.76 -8.86
N LEU A 50 -8.71 -1.98 -7.55
CA LEU A 50 -8.58 -3.32 -6.97
C LEU A 50 -9.83 -4.17 -7.25
N SER A 51 -11.02 -3.59 -7.14
CA SER A 51 -12.30 -4.26 -7.41
C SER A 51 -12.46 -4.70 -8.87
N ALA A 52 -11.84 -3.98 -9.80
CA ALA A 52 -11.88 -4.32 -11.22
C ALA A 52 -10.93 -5.47 -11.62
N ILE A 53 -10.01 -5.88 -10.74
CA ILE A 53 -9.06 -6.96 -11.01
C ILE A 53 -9.78 -8.31 -10.88
N PRO A 54 -9.58 -9.25 -11.83
CA PRO A 54 -10.14 -10.59 -11.69
C PRO A 54 -9.67 -11.25 -10.40
N ARG A 55 -10.59 -11.84 -9.63
CA ARG A 55 -10.28 -12.50 -8.34
C ARG A 55 -9.25 -13.64 -8.43
N THR A 56 -9.05 -14.18 -9.63
CA THR A 56 -8.05 -15.22 -9.92
C THR A 56 -6.63 -14.68 -10.01
N ASP A 57 -6.46 -13.38 -10.24
CA ASP A 57 -5.17 -12.74 -10.39
C ASP A 57 -4.48 -12.60 -9.02
N LYS A 58 -3.15 -12.66 -9.04
CA LYS A 58 -2.33 -12.27 -7.88
C LYS A 58 -2.10 -10.77 -7.91
N ILE A 59 -2.42 -10.08 -6.82
CA ILE A 59 -2.26 -8.63 -6.73
C ILE A 59 -0.92 -8.32 -6.08
N LEU A 60 -0.16 -7.40 -6.68
CA LEU A 60 1.01 -6.79 -6.06
C LEU A 60 0.83 -5.28 -6.09
N LEU A 61 0.57 -4.72 -4.92
CA LEU A 61 0.44 -3.28 -4.72
C LEU A 61 1.81 -2.72 -4.29
N ILE A 62 2.41 -1.86 -5.12
CA ILE A 62 3.74 -1.28 -4.87
C ILE A 62 3.72 0.23 -4.99
N GLY A 63 4.66 0.88 -4.33
CA GLY A 63 4.91 2.31 -4.50
C GLY A 63 5.01 3.05 -3.18
N ASP A 64 4.85 4.36 -3.24
CA ASP A 64 4.93 5.25 -2.08
C ASP A 64 3.53 5.71 -1.65
N PHE A 65 3.08 5.21 -0.51
CA PHE A 65 1.78 5.55 0.08
C PHE A 65 1.83 6.79 0.96
N ASN A 66 3.02 7.35 1.25
CA ASN A 66 3.20 8.43 2.22
C ASN A 66 2.51 8.13 3.57
N ALA A 67 2.42 6.84 3.92
CA ALA A 67 1.67 6.31 5.04
C ALA A 67 2.62 5.65 6.05
N ARG A 68 2.33 5.84 7.34
CA ARG A 68 3.02 5.15 8.43
C ARG A 68 2.00 4.24 9.09
N ILE A 69 2.20 2.94 9.01
CA ILE A 69 1.29 1.92 9.57
C ILE A 69 1.60 1.57 11.02
N GLY A 70 2.76 1.98 11.54
CA GLY A 70 3.15 1.75 12.92
C GLY A 70 3.55 0.31 13.23
N ARG A 71 3.43 -0.05 14.51
CA ARG A 71 3.77 -1.38 15.08
C ARG A 71 2.58 -2.13 15.67
N GLU A 72 1.36 -1.61 15.48
CA GLU A 72 0.13 -2.10 16.13
C GLU A 72 -0.45 -3.31 15.39
N ASN A 73 0.37 -4.36 15.20
CA ASN A 73 -0.03 -5.57 14.48
C ASN A 73 -1.17 -6.35 15.15
N ASP A 74 -1.33 -6.25 16.47
CA ASP A 74 -2.43 -6.89 17.20
C ASP A 74 -3.81 -6.39 16.74
N LYS A 75 -3.89 -5.15 16.24
CA LYS A 75 -5.13 -4.59 15.65
C LYS A 75 -5.37 -5.06 14.22
N TRP A 76 -4.34 -5.54 13.53
CA TRP A 76 -4.37 -5.91 12.11
C TRP A 76 -3.66 -7.25 11.85
N PRO A 77 -4.04 -8.35 12.54
CA PRO A 77 -3.26 -9.59 12.59
C PRO A 77 -3.17 -10.32 11.24
N LEU A 78 -4.10 -10.08 10.32
CA LEU A 78 -4.11 -10.69 8.98
C LEU A 78 -3.41 -9.82 7.92
N VAL A 79 -3.18 -8.54 8.21
CA VAL A 79 -2.64 -7.55 7.27
C VAL A 79 -1.19 -7.21 7.58
N MET A 80 -0.83 -7.17 8.87
CA MET A 80 0.48 -6.74 9.35
C MET A 80 1.28 -7.88 9.97
N GLY A 81 2.58 -7.90 9.65
CA GLY A 81 3.58 -8.70 10.34
C GLY A 81 4.13 -8.02 11.60
N LYS A 82 5.05 -8.73 12.28
CA LYS A 82 5.58 -8.35 13.60
C LYS A 82 6.66 -7.25 13.57
N HIS A 83 7.04 -6.75 12.40
CA HIS A 83 8.22 -5.91 12.23
C HIS A 83 7.91 -4.46 11.80
N GLY A 84 6.67 -4.00 11.99
CA GLY A 84 6.30 -2.59 11.80
C GLY A 84 7.06 -1.63 12.74
N ILE A 85 7.12 -0.34 12.36
CA ILE A 85 7.85 0.72 13.08
C ILE A 85 7.01 1.97 13.24
N GLY A 86 7.22 2.65 14.37
CA GLY A 86 6.66 3.96 14.64
C GLY A 86 5.20 3.89 15.08
N LYS A 87 4.52 5.04 14.98
CA LYS A 87 3.10 5.19 15.25
C LYS A 87 2.32 5.25 13.94
N CYS A 88 1.16 4.61 13.92
CA CYS A 88 0.25 4.72 12.78
C CYS A 88 -0.20 6.19 12.60
N ASN A 89 -0.29 6.67 11.36
CA ASN A 89 -0.94 7.95 11.03
C ASN A 89 -2.28 7.69 10.30
N SER A 90 -3.09 8.73 10.10
CA SER A 90 -4.40 8.60 9.42
C SER A 90 -4.30 7.92 8.06
N LYS A 91 -3.30 8.27 7.25
CA LYS A 91 -3.02 7.60 5.97
C LYS A 91 -2.66 6.12 6.13
N GLY A 92 -1.96 5.76 7.21
CA GLY A 92 -1.66 4.37 7.56
C GLY A 92 -2.90 3.58 7.91
N GLU A 93 -3.85 4.18 8.63
CA GLU A 93 -5.12 3.53 8.96
C GLU A 93 -5.96 3.27 7.70
N LEU A 94 -6.04 4.25 6.79
CA LEU A 94 -6.71 4.06 5.49
C LEU A 94 -6.06 2.95 4.65
N LEU A 95 -4.72 2.90 4.61
CA LEU A 95 -4.00 1.85 3.91
C LEU A 95 -4.26 0.46 4.53
N LEU A 96 -4.29 0.36 5.86
CA LEU A 96 -4.54 -0.90 6.56
C LEU A 96 -5.99 -1.38 6.37
N ALA A 97 -6.95 -0.45 6.38
CA ALA A 97 -8.35 -0.74 6.08
C ALA A 97 -8.51 -1.27 4.65
N LEU A 98 -7.92 -0.59 3.65
CA LEU A 98 -7.91 -1.05 2.26
C LEU A 98 -7.26 -2.44 2.13
N CYS A 99 -6.10 -2.65 2.76
CA CYS A 99 -5.46 -3.96 2.72
C CYS A 99 -6.32 -5.05 3.36
N SER A 100 -7.03 -4.75 4.44
CA SER A 100 -7.96 -5.69 5.07
C SER A 100 -9.17 -6.00 4.20
N GLU A 101 -9.69 -5.03 3.45
CA GLU A 101 -10.84 -5.22 2.56
C GLU A 101 -10.51 -6.13 1.36
N PHE A 102 -9.29 -6.02 0.84
CA PHE A 102 -8.84 -6.76 -0.35
C PHE A 102 -7.92 -7.95 -0.04
N ASP A 103 -7.91 -8.43 1.20
CA ASP A 103 -7.07 -9.56 1.67
C ASP A 103 -5.58 -9.41 1.33
N LEU A 104 -5.06 -8.18 1.43
CA LEU A 104 -3.66 -7.84 1.16
C LEU A 104 -2.82 -7.82 2.44
N ILE A 105 -1.57 -8.24 2.31
CA ILE A 105 -0.59 -8.26 3.41
C ILE A 105 0.48 -7.22 3.13
N VAL A 106 0.82 -6.42 4.15
CA VAL A 106 1.91 -5.44 4.06
C VAL A 106 3.26 -6.15 4.25
N MET A 107 3.84 -6.58 3.14
CA MET A 107 5.08 -7.40 3.12
C MET A 107 6.26 -6.79 3.88
N ASN A 108 6.40 -5.46 3.89
CA ASN A 108 7.50 -4.76 4.59
C ASN A 108 7.52 -5.02 6.10
N THR A 109 6.39 -5.44 6.68
CA THR A 109 6.28 -5.76 8.12
C THR A 109 6.45 -7.24 8.43
N MET A 110 6.54 -8.10 7.41
CA MET A 110 6.64 -9.56 7.57
C MET A 110 8.07 -10.02 7.87
N PHE A 111 9.08 -9.26 7.44
CA PHE A 111 10.48 -9.64 7.55
C PHE A 111 11.26 -8.73 8.51
N LYS A 112 12.18 -9.33 9.27
CA LYS A 112 13.06 -8.59 10.17
C LYS A 112 14.13 -7.85 9.36
N HIS A 113 14.02 -6.54 9.28
CA HIS A 113 15.05 -5.66 8.74
C HIS A 113 15.70 -4.81 9.85
N LYS A 114 16.85 -4.20 9.56
CA LYS A 114 17.39 -3.10 10.38
C LYS A 114 16.42 -1.92 10.31
N ASP A 115 16.29 -1.15 11.38
CA ASP A 115 15.29 -0.07 11.45
C ASP A 115 15.50 1.01 10.39
N GLU A 116 16.77 1.31 10.07
CA GLU A 116 17.19 2.19 8.96
C GLU A 116 16.70 1.74 7.58
N ARG A 117 16.33 0.46 7.42
CA ARG A 117 15.88 -0.15 6.14
C ARG A 117 14.38 -0.41 6.10
N LYS A 118 13.64 -0.04 7.15
CA LYS A 118 12.18 -0.23 7.23
C LYS A 118 11.39 1.03 6.85
N THR A 119 12.06 2.17 6.76
CA THR A 119 11.47 3.43 6.30
C THR A 119 11.92 3.72 4.87
N THR A 120 10.98 3.97 3.96
CA THR A 120 11.27 4.33 2.57
C THR A 120 11.49 5.83 2.37
N GLY A 121 11.13 6.67 3.36
CA GLY A 121 11.33 8.12 3.34
C GLY A 121 11.86 8.63 4.67
N MET A 122 12.91 9.46 4.62
CA MET A 122 13.39 10.26 5.73
C MET A 122 13.09 11.73 5.45
N HIS A 123 12.39 12.41 6.35
CA HIS A 123 12.25 13.87 6.26
C HIS A 123 13.62 14.49 6.58
N PRO A 124 14.20 15.35 5.72
CA PRO A 124 15.57 15.87 5.90
C PRO A 124 15.75 16.78 7.13
N HIS A 125 14.70 16.99 7.93
CA HIS A 125 14.71 17.87 9.10
C HIS A 125 14.59 17.15 10.45
N PHE A 126 14.56 15.81 10.47
CA PHE A 126 14.64 15.05 11.71
C PHE A 126 15.88 14.16 11.70
N ARG A 127 17.03 14.82 11.87
CA ARG A 127 18.17 14.21 12.55
C ARG A 127 18.01 14.58 14.04
N HIS A 128 18.05 13.58 14.91
CA HIS A 128 18.42 13.83 16.31
C HIS A 128 19.87 14.29 16.37
#